data_AF-A0A3D3P8Q1-F1
#
_entry.id   AF-A0A3D3P8Q1-F1
#
_cell.length_a   1.000
_cell.length_b   1.000
_cell.length_c   1.000
_cell.angle_alpha   90.00
_cell.angle_beta   90.00
_cell.angle_gamma   90.00
#
_symmetry.space_group_name_H-M   'P 1'
#
loop_
_entity.id
_entity.type
_entity.pdbx_description
1 polymer ?
#
loop_
_entity_poly.entity_id
_entity_poly.type
_entity_poly.pdbx_seq_one_letter_code
_entity_poly.pdbx_strand_id
1 'polypeptide(L)'
;AKIKIDTTSEGGTRSITVQVMKYENRGWVPANEVEMKIGIKRLGGILSAGDEETYTTDSSGIVTAELTKDSLPGDEKGNIVLAARVEDNDLFGNLLVEKTVLWGVAVKPDNSFFDQRTLWTTRFRTPLWLLFIAYSIVIGVWGTIIYLIKQILKIKKMGREYDRNLVPE
;
A
#
# COMPACT_ATOMS: atom_id res chain seq x y z
N ALA A 1 -22.37 -18.99 16.23
CA ALA A 1 -21.70 -18.43 17.42
C ALA A 1 -21.67 -16.91 17.33
N LYS A 2 -21.47 -16.21 18.45
CA LYS A 2 -21.34 -14.76 18.53
C LYS A 2 -20.00 -14.42 19.17
N ILE A 3 -19.22 -13.57 18.51
CA ILE A 3 -17.96 -13.03 19.06
C ILE A 3 -18.13 -11.54 19.35
N LYS A 4 -17.61 -11.08 20.48
CA LYS A 4 -17.50 -9.66 20.85
C LYS A 4 -16.06 -9.32 21.22
N ILE A 5 -15.61 -8.11 20.86
CA ILE A 5 -14.33 -7.55 21.29
C ILE A 5 -14.57 -6.39 22.25
N ASP A 6 -13.96 -6.48 23.42
CA ASP A 6 -13.81 -5.41 24.40
C ASP A 6 -12.33 -5.09 24.61
N THR A 7 -12.09 -3.88 25.10
CA THR A 7 -10.75 -3.29 25.15
C THR A 7 -10.60 -2.60 26.47
N THR A 8 -9.58 -3.00 27.23
CA THR A 8 -9.28 -2.43 28.54
C THR A 8 -7.89 -1.81 28.48
N SER A 9 -7.75 -0.63 29.08
CA SER A 9 -6.46 0.04 29.20
C SER A 9 -6.27 0.43 30.65
N GLU A 10 -5.40 -0.31 31.34
CA GLU A 10 -5.06 -0.07 32.74
C GLU A 10 -3.55 0.19 32.84
N GLY A 11 -3.18 1.31 33.48
CA GLY A 11 -1.78 1.61 33.80
C GLY A 11 -0.81 1.78 32.62
N GLY A 12 -1.29 1.90 31.38
CA GLY A 12 -0.45 1.96 30.18
C GLY A 12 -0.34 0.64 29.43
N THR A 13 -0.79 -0.47 30.02
CA THR A 13 -0.94 -1.75 29.34
C THR A 13 -2.28 -1.77 28.61
N ARG A 14 -2.29 -2.22 27.36
CA ARG A 14 -3.49 -2.34 26.53
C ARG A 14 -3.83 -3.82 26.38
N SER A 15 -5.06 -4.18 26.73
CA SER A 15 -5.53 -5.56 26.62
C SER A 15 -6.76 -5.65 25.72
N ILE A 16 -6.81 -6.74 24.97
CA ILE A 16 -7.90 -7.10 24.06
C ILE A 16 -8.61 -8.28 24.68
N THR A 17 -9.87 -8.08 25.07
CA THR A 17 -10.72 -9.14 25.62
C THR A 17 -11.71 -9.56 24.57
N VAL A 18 -11.80 -10.85 24.29
CA VAL A 18 -12.71 -11.42 23.29
C VAL A 18 -13.63 -12.40 24.00
N GLN A 19 -14.94 -12.30 23.74
CA GLN A 19 -15.94 -13.21 24.27
C GLN A 19 -16.59 -13.99 23.14
N VAL A 20 -16.60 -15.33 23.25
CA VAL A 20 -17.24 -16.25 22.31
C VAL A 20 -18.42 -16.95 22.98
N MET A 21 -19.58 -16.84 22.35
CA MET A 21 -20.80 -17.51 22.78
C MET A 21 -21.30 -18.46 21.69
N LYS A 22 -21.61 -19.70 22.07
CA LYS A 22 -22.35 -20.66 21.27
C LYS A 22 -23.85 -20.54 21.53
N TYR A 23 -24.64 -20.93 20.54
CA TYR A 23 -26.10 -20.95 20.68
C TYR A 23 -26.53 -22.40 20.89
N GLU A 24 -26.92 -22.73 22.11
CA GLU A 24 -27.37 -24.07 22.50
C GLU A 24 -28.69 -23.96 23.28
N ASN A 25 -29.62 -24.88 23.01
CA ASN A 25 -30.87 -25.03 23.76
C ASN A 25 -31.70 -23.73 23.94
N ARG A 26 -31.82 -22.93 22.87
CA ARG A 26 -32.50 -21.61 22.85
C ARG A 26 -31.86 -20.53 23.74
N GLY A 27 -30.61 -20.72 24.17
CA GLY A 27 -29.82 -19.77 24.96
C GLY A 27 -28.40 -19.54 24.42
N TRP A 28 -27.79 -18.43 24.83
CA TRP A 28 -26.38 -18.16 24.55
C TRP A 28 -25.54 -18.70 25.71
N VAL A 29 -24.70 -19.70 25.42
CA VAL A 29 -23.80 -20.36 26.37
C VAL A 29 -22.37 -19.99 25.99
N PRO A 30 -21.43 -19.79 26.93
CA PRO A 30 -20.02 -19.58 26.60
C PRO A 30 -19.43 -20.76 25.81
N ALA A 31 -18.56 -20.46 24.85
CA ALA A 31 -17.83 -21.47 24.09
C ALA A 31 -16.41 -21.59 24.64
N ASN A 32 -16.16 -22.67 25.38
CA ASN A 32 -14.85 -23.01 25.93
C ASN A 32 -13.97 -23.71 24.89
N GLU A 33 -12.65 -23.64 25.09
CA GLU A 33 -11.63 -24.33 24.27
C GLU A 33 -11.66 -23.96 22.78
N VAL A 34 -12.02 -22.71 22.47
CA VAL A 34 -11.97 -22.18 21.10
C VAL A 34 -10.64 -21.49 20.88
N GLU A 35 -9.79 -22.09 20.05
CA GLU A 35 -8.54 -21.50 19.59
C GLU A 35 -8.81 -20.38 18.56
N MET A 36 -8.15 -19.23 18.71
CA MET A 36 -8.29 -18.09 17.83
C MET A 36 -7.05 -17.21 17.78
N LYS A 37 -6.88 -16.47 16.68
CA LYS A 37 -5.85 -15.45 16.50
C LYS A 37 -6.41 -14.08 16.91
N ILE A 38 -5.75 -13.44 17.87
CA ILE A 38 -6.15 -12.12 18.40
C ILE A 38 -5.03 -11.13 18.16
N GLY A 39 -5.35 -9.97 17.62
CA GLY A 39 -4.38 -8.91 17.48
C GLY A 39 -4.82 -7.80 16.54
N ILE A 40 -3.89 -7.28 15.74
CA ILE A 40 -4.10 -6.10 14.91
C ILE A 40 -4.15 -6.50 13.44
N LYS A 41 -5.22 -6.16 12.75
CA LYS A 41 -5.38 -6.41 11.32
C LYS A 41 -4.41 -5.53 10.51
N ARG A 42 -3.60 -6.17 9.68
CA ARG A 42 -2.67 -5.59 8.72
C ARG A 42 -2.94 -6.13 7.32
N LEU A 43 -2.29 -5.56 6.30
CA LEU A 43 -2.43 -5.98 4.90
C LEU A 43 -2.13 -7.47 4.68
N GLY A 44 -1.19 -8.04 5.44
CA GLY A 44 -0.77 -9.44 5.34
C GLY A 44 -1.45 -10.42 6.30
N GLY A 45 -2.39 -9.97 7.14
CA GLY A 45 -3.04 -10.84 8.14
C GLY A 45 -3.23 -10.17 9.50
N ILE A 46 -3.43 -10.98 10.53
CA ILE A 46 -3.57 -10.50 11.91
C ILE A 46 -2.19 -10.59 12.57
N LEU A 47 -1.65 -9.43 12.98
CA LEU A 47 -0.45 -9.35 13.80
C LEU A 47 -0.84 -9.70 15.23
N SER A 48 -0.31 -10.81 15.77
CA SER A 48 -0.64 -11.21 17.15
C SER A 48 -0.35 -10.11 18.16
N ALA A 49 -1.24 -10.00 19.16
CA ALA A 49 -1.17 -9.03 20.25
C ALA A 49 0.07 -9.23 21.13
N GLY A 50 0.39 -10.49 21.46
CA GLY A 50 1.53 -10.87 22.29
C GLY A 50 2.54 -11.76 21.56
N ASP A 51 3.24 -12.58 22.36
CA ASP A 51 4.24 -13.54 21.89
C ASP A 51 3.61 -14.86 21.41
N GLU A 52 2.40 -15.17 21.90
CA GLU A 52 1.62 -16.33 21.47
C GLU A 52 0.93 -16.03 20.12
N GLU A 53 0.92 -16.99 19.20
CA GLU A 53 0.25 -16.82 17.89
C GLU A 53 -1.26 -17.04 17.96
N THR A 54 -1.69 -17.95 18.83
CA THR A 54 -3.09 -18.32 19.05
C THR A 54 -3.42 -18.29 20.53
N TYR A 55 -4.68 -17.99 20.83
CA TYR A 55 -5.20 -17.92 22.19
C TYR A 55 -6.47 -18.77 22.28
N THR A 56 -6.64 -19.45 23.42
CA THR A 56 -7.75 -20.36 23.65
C THR A 56 -8.71 -19.77 24.68
N THR A 57 -10.02 -19.89 24.43
CA THR A 57 -11.04 -19.41 25.37
C THR A 57 -11.12 -20.27 26.64
N ASP A 58 -11.33 -19.60 27.78
CA ASP A 58 -11.52 -20.23 29.08
C ASP A 58 -12.92 -20.86 29.23
N SER A 59 -13.22 -21.38 30.43
CA SER A 59 -14.54 -21.96 30.77
C SER A 59 -15.70 -20.97 30.69
N SER A 60 -15.41 -19.66 30.71
CA SER A 60 -16.37 -18.58 30.54
C SER A 60 -16.48 -18.10 29.09
N GLY A 61 -15.77 -18.75 28.16
CA GLY A 61 -15.72 -18.38 26.75
C GLY A 61 -15.02 -17.04 26.50
N ILE A 62 -14.18 -16.61 27.44
CA ILE A 62 -13.44 -15.35 27.39
C ILE A 62 -11.97 -15.66 27.15
N VAL A 63 -11.31 -14.78 26.41
CA VAL A 63 -9.88 -14.81 26.19
C VAL A 63 -9.36 -13.39 26.25
N THR A 64 -8.25 -13.19 26.95
CA THR A 64 -7.62 -11.87 27.12
C THR A 64 -6.20 -11.95 26.59
N ALA A 65 -5.91 -11.11 25.60
CA ALA A 65 -4.58 -10.97 25.04
C ALA A 65 -4.03 -9.59 25.37
N GLU A 66 -2.86 -9.54 26.00
CA GLU A 66 -2.15 -8.29 26.24
C GLU A 66 -1.38 -7.87 24.99
N LEU A 67 -1.50 -6.60 24.62
CA LEU A 67 -0.76 -6.02 23.51
C LEU A 67 0.64 -5.64 24.01
N THR A 68 1.63 -6.49 23.74
CA THR A 68 3.02 -6.27 24.14
C THR A 68 3.74 -5.27 23.22
N LYS A 69 3.24 -5.09 22.00
CA LYS A 69 3.82 -4.21 20.99
C LYS A 69 3.34 -2.77 21.15
N ASP A 70 4.24 -1.92 21.64
CA ASP A 70 3.99 -0.49 21.73
C ASP A 70 4.30 0.25 20.42
N SER A 71 3.73 1.45 20.27
CA SER A 71 4.05 2.42 19.21
C SER A 71 3.86 1.91 17.77
N LEU A 72 2.85 1.08 17.54
CA LEU A 72 2.54 0.57 16.22
C LEU A 72 2.02 1.68 15.28
N PRO A 73 2.45 1.70 14.00
CA PRO A 73 1.99 2.70 13.05
C PRO A 73 0.49 2.50 12.77
N GLY A 74 -0.31 3.55 13.00
CA GLY A 74 -1.74 3.59 12.69
C GLY A 74 -2.02 4.28 11.36
N ASP A 75 -3.31 4.59 11.14
CA ASP A 75 -3.73 5.47 10.04
C ASP A 75 -3.29 6.93 10.28
N GLU A 76 -3.74 7.85 9.41
CA GLU A 76 -3.44 9.29 9.51
C GLU A 76 -3.83 9.92 10.86
N LYS A 77 -4.77 9.29 11.58
CA LYS A 77 -5.25 9.72 12.90
C LYS A 77 -4.69 8.86 14.04
N GLY A 78 -3.95 7.79 13.74
CA GLY A 78 -3.46 6.83 14.74
C GLY A 78 -4.45 5.72 15.08
N ASN A 79 -5.51 5.52 14.29
CA ASN A 79 -6.41 4.38 14.49
C ASN A 79 -5.72 3.09 14.05
N ILE A 80 -6.00 2.02 14.80
CA ILE A 80 -5.65 0.65 14.45
C ILE A 80 -6.92 -0.20 14.50
N VAL A 81 -6.97 -1.23 13.65
CA VAL A 81 -8.08 -2.17 13.62
C VAL A 81 -7.66 -3.42 14.38
N LEU A 82 -8.30 -3.68 15.52
CA LEU A 82 -8.19 -4.94 16.23
C LEU A 82 -9.03 -5.98 15.49
N ALA A 83 -8.53 -7.21 15.42
CA ALA A 83 -9.24 -8.34 14.86
C ALA A 83 -9.06 -9.57 15.75
N ALA A 84 -10.15 -10.30 15.92
CA ALA A 84 -10.12 -11.64 16.49
C ALA A 84 -10.70 -12.60 15.44
N ARG A 85 -9.95 -13.67 15.14
CA ARG A 85 -10.34 -14.66 14.14
C ARG A 85 -10.21 -16.07 14.68
N VAL A 86 -11.31 -16.81 14.62
CA VAL A 86 -11.33 -18.27 14.80
C VAL A 86 -11.13 -18.88 13.42
N GLU A 87 -10.12 -19.74 13.26
CA GLU A 87 -9.85 -20.49 12.03
C GLU A 87 -10.11 -21.98 12.30
N ASP A 88 -10.74 -22.65 11.34
CA ASP A 88 -10.87 -24.12 11.26
C ASP A 88 -11.41 -24.81 12.53
N ASN A 89 -12.36 -24.18 13.22
CA ASN A 89 -13.04 -24.82 14.33
C ASN A 89 -14.17 -25.74 13.85
N ASP A 90 -14.12 -27.03 14.22
CA ASP A 90 -15.10 -28.05 13.80
C ASP A 90 -16.56 -27.70 14.13
N LEU A 91 -16.80 -26.92 15.19
CA LEU A 91 -18.14 -26.60 15.68
C LEU A 91 -18.64 -25.24 15.18
N PHE A 92 -17.74 -24.29 14.96
CA PHE A 92 -18.11 -22.89 14.72
C PHE A 92 -17.66 -22.35 13.36
N GLY A 93 -16.79 -23.06 12.67
CA GLY A 93 -16.17 -22.63 11.42
C GLY A 93 -15.34 -21.36 11.60
N ASN A 94 -15.25 -20.58 10.52
CA ASN A 94 -14.45 -19.36 10.49
C ASN A 94 -15.26 -18.16 10.99
N LEU A 95 -14.78 -17.51 12.05
CA LEU A 95 -15.39 -16.32 12.61
C LEU A 95 -14.37 -15.19 12.61
N LEU A 96 -14.79 -14.00 12.24
CA LEU A 96 -13.96 -12.80 12.27
C LEU A 96 -14.77 -11.63 12.80
N VAL A 97 -14.18 -10.89 13.74
CA VAL A 97 -14.72 -9.66 14.28
C VAL A 97 -13.63 -8.60 14.33
N GLU A 98 -14.01 -7.35 14.05
CA GLU A 98 -13.10 -6.22 13.96
C GLU A 98 -13.59 -5.07 14.84
N LYS A 99 -12.65 -4.36 15.48
CA LYS A 99 -12.93 -3.18 16.28
C LYS A 99 -11.83 -2.14 16.10
N THR A 100 -12.20 -0.92 15.72
CA THR A 100 -11.24 0.17 15.55
C THR A 100 -10.98 0.88 16.87
N VAL A 101 -9.72 1.11 17.21
CA VAL A 101 -9.28 1.82 18.42
C VAL A 101 -8.15 2.79 18.14
N LEU A 102 -8.07 3.86 18.93
CA LEU A 102 -7.05 4.91 18.80
C LEU A 102 -5.82 4.56 19.64
N TRP A 103 -5.11 3.50 19.25
CA TRP A 103 -3.91 3.02 19.95
C TRP A 103 -2.63 3.15 19.11
N GLY A 104 -2.73 3.45 17.83
CA GLY A 104 -1.58 3.61 16.94
C GLY A 104 -0.94 5.00 17.04
N VAL A 105 0.28 5.08 16.52
CA VAL A 105 0.94 6.36 16.24
C VAL A 105 0.45 6.86 14.89
N ALA A 106 -0.02 8.11 14.82
CA ALA A 106 -0.46 8.72 13.58
C ALA A 106 0.71 8.80 12.59
N VAL A 107 0.62 8.08 11.48
CA VAL A 107 1.61 8.14 10.41
C VAL A 107 1.10 9.10 9.35
N LYS A 108 1.80 10.22 9.17
CA LYS A 108 1.56 11.09 8.01
C LYS A 108 2.14 10.39 6.79
N PRO A 109 1.39 10.25 5.69
CA PRO A 109 1.95 9.73 4.45
C PRO A 109 3.08 10.66 4.02
N ASP A 110 4.29 10.10 3.91
CA ASP A 110 5.43 10.84 3.37
C ASP A 110 5.25 10.97 1.86
N ASN A 111 4.61 12.06 1.44
CA ASN A 111 4.41 12.38 0.04
C ASN A 111 5.72 12.85 -0.64
N SER A 112 6.83 12.98 0.10
CA SER A 112 8.11 13.46 -0.45
C SER A 112 8.66 12.56 -1.55
N PHE A 113 8.38 11.25 -1.51
CA PHE A 113 8.81 10.30 -2.54
C PHE A 113 8.16 10.58 -3.90
N PHE A 114 6.89 10.99 -3.90
CA PHE A 114 6.16 11.29 -5.14
C PHE A 114 6.38 12.72 -5.63
N ASP A 115 6.91 13.61 -4.79
CA ASP A 115 7.28 14.97 -5.22
C ASP A 115 8.64 15.08 -5.89
N GLN A 116 9.49 14.05 -5.76
CA GLN A 116 10.81 14.01 -6.39
C GLN A 116 10.72 13.68 -7.89
N ARG A 117 11.63 14.26 -8.68
CA ARG A 117 11.75 13.98 -10.12
C ARG A 117 12.37 12.61 -10.38
N THR A 118 11.58 11.54 -10.29
CA THR A 118 12.00 10.16 -10.45
C THR A 118 11.28 9.47 -11.61
N LEU A 119 11.60 8.21 -11.92
CA LEU A 119 10.91 7.47 -12.99
C LEU A 119 9.50 6.98 -12.60
N TRP A 120 9.17 7.04 -11.31
CA TRP A 120 7.97 6.43 -10.72
C TRP A 120 6.99 7.45 -10.12
N THR A 121 7.14 8.72 -10.50
CA THR A 121 6.27 9.82 -10.07
C THR A 121 5.25 10.20 -11.16
N THR A 122 4.32 11.08 -10.81
CA THR A 122 3.28 11.62 -11.68
C THR A 122 3.85 12.29 -12.94
N ARG A 123 3.04 12.33 -14.02
CA ARG A 123 3.40 12.79 -15.38
C ARG A 123 4.19 14.11 -15.43
N PHE A 124 3.97 15.02 -14.49
CA PHE A 124 4.59 16.35 -14.48
C PHE A 124 5.97 16.41 -13.82
N ARG A 125 6.48 15.30 -13.27
CA ARG A 125 7.74 15.23 -12.52
C ARG A 125 8.80 14.36 -13.22
N THR A 126 8.84 14.36 -14.56
CA THR A 126 9.86 13.60 -15.32
C THR A 126 11.31 14.02 -14.96
N PRO A 127 12.27 13.08 -14.85
CA PRO A 127 13.68 13.38 -14.61
C PRO A 127 14.29 14.27 -15.72
N LEU A 128 15.08 15.27 -15.31
CA LEU A 128 15.65 16.27 -16.24
C LEU A 128 16.58 15.67 -17.29
N TRP A 129 17.34 14.63 -16.93
CA TRP A 129 18.26 13.98 -17.87
C TRP A 129 17.52 13.25 -19.00
N LEU A 130 16.40 12.61 -18.70
CA LEU A 130 15.56 11.95 -19.70
C LEU A 130 14.95 12.99 -20.66
N LEU A 131 14.51 14.12 -20.12
CA LEU A 131 14.03 15.25 -20.92
C LEU A 131 15.13 15.78 -21.86
N PHE A 132 16.37 15.88 -21.38
CA PHE A 132 17.51 16.31 -22.20
C PHE A 132 17.79 15.33 -23.35
N ILE A 133 17.74 14.02 -23.10
CA ILE A 133 17.89 12.99 -24.14
C ILE A 133 16.76 13.08 -25.18
N ALA A 134 15.52 13.21 -24.74
CA ALA A 134 14.39 13.30 -25.65
C ALA A 134 14.54 14.51 -26.58
N TYR A 135 14.92 15.68 -26.05
CA TYR A 135 15.16 16.86 -26.86
C TYR A 135 16.41 16.72 -27.75
N SER A 136 17.47 16.07 -27.30
CA SER A 136 18.67 15.87 -28.12
C SER A 136 18.38 14.99 -29.34
N ILE A 137 17.55 13.95 -29.19
CA ILE A 137 17.09 13.11 -30.31
C ILE A 137 16.27 13.94 -31.29
N VAL A 138 15.31 14.74 -30.80
CA VAL A 138 14.48 15.61 -31.65
C VAL A 138 15.36 16.61 -32.42
N ILE A 139 16.29 17.27 -31.74
CA ILE A 139 17.24 18.21 -32.38
C ILE A 139 18.13 17.48 -33.40
N GLY A 140 18.56 16.25 -33.11
CA GLY A 140 19.32 15.41 -34.03
C GLY A 140 18.58 15.15 -35.34
N VAL A 141 17.31 14.74 -35.25
CA VAL A 141 16.45 14.49 -36.42
C VAL A 141 16.19 15.79 -37.20
N TRP A 142 15.90 16.90 -36.53
CA TRP A 142 15.72 18.18 -37.21
C TRP A 142 17.02 18.67 -37.89
N GLY A 143 18.17 18.45 -37.26
CA GLY A 143 19.48 18.77 -37.81
C GLY A 143 19.78 18.02 -39.11
N THR A 144 19.49 16.71 -39.16
CA THR A 144 19.69 15.90 -40.37
C THR A 144 18.76 16.34 -41.51
N ILE A 145 17.49 16.64 -41.22
CA ILE A 145 16.54 17.14 -42.22
C ILE A 145 17.03 18.47 -42.81
N ILE A 146 17.42 19.43 -41.97
CA ILE A 146 17.92 20.74 -42.43
C ILE A 146 19.19 20.58 -43.28
N TYR A 147 20.09 19.66 -42.89
CA TYR A 147 21.32 19.37 -43.63
C TYR A 147 21.02 18.83 -45.04
N LEU A 148 20.07 17.89 -45.18
CA LEU A 148 19.65 17.35 -46.47
C LEU A 148 19.03 18.44 -47.36
N ILE A 149 18.16 19.29 -46.81
CA ILE A 149 17.56 20.40 -47.55
C ILE A 149 18.65 21.35 -48.08
N LYS A 150 19.65 21.71 -47.25
CA LYS A 150 20.77 22.55 -47.69
C LYS A 150 21.57 21.92 -48.84
N GLN A 151 21.81 20.61 -48.80
CA GLN A 151 22.50 19.91 -49.89
C GLN A 151 21.70 19.95 -51.19
N ILE A 152 20.40 19.67 -51.13
CA ILE A 152 19.52 19.72 -52.31
C ILE A 152 19.49 21.13 -52.92
N LEU A 153 19.39 22.16 -52.08
CA LEU A 153 19.44 23.55 -52.54
C LEU A 153 20.79 23.91 -53.18
N LYS A 154 21.90 23.42 -52.62
CA LYS A 154 23.24 23.60 -53.18
C LYS A 154 23.37 22.93 -54.55
N ILE A 155 22.91 21.69 -54.69
CA ILE A 155 22.91 20.96 -55.98
C ILE A 155 22.05 21.68 -57.01
N LYS A 156 20.84 22.11 -56.63
CA LYS A 156 19.94 22.87 -57.51
C LYS A 156 20.58 24.17 -58.00
N LYS A 157 21.34 24.86 -57.15
CA LYS A 157 22.07 26.08 -57.52
C LYS A 157 23.18 25.77 -58.53
N MET A 158 24.00 24.75 -58.26
CA MET A 158 25.10 24.34 -59.16
C MET A 158 24.57 23.84 -60.51
N GLY A 159 23.48 23.07 -60.53
CA GLY A 159 22.86 22.62 -61.78
C GLY A 159 22.34 23.77 -62.64
N ARG A 160 21.74 24.80 -62.03
CA ARG A 160 21.28 26.00 -62.75
C ARG A 160 22.44 26.82 -63.34
N GLU A 161 23.56 26.89 -62.62
CA GLU A 161 24.76 27.60 -63.08
C GLU A 161 25.44 26.87 -64.25
N TYR A 162 25.48 25.54 -64.21
CA TYR A 162 25.97 24.73 -65.32
C TYR A 162 25.13 24.89 -66.60
N ASP A 163 23.79 24.81 -66.48
CA ASP A 163 22.87 24.96 -67.62
C ASP A 163 22.99 26.35 -68.29
N ARG A 164 23.13 27.41 -67.48
CA ARG A 164 23.36 28.78 -67.97
C ARG A 164 24.66 28.93 -68.75
N ASN A 165 25.71 28.18 -68.40
CA ASN A 165 27.02 28.28 -69.05
C ASN A 165 27.11 27.47 -70.36
N LEU A 166 26.18 26.55 -70.62
CA LEU A 166 26.13 25.75 -71.85
C LEU A 166 25.40 26.44 -73.01
N VAL A 167 24.60 27.47 -72.72
CA VAL A 167 23.95 28.32 -73.72
C VAL A 167 24.46 29.75 -73.53
N PRO A 168 25.64 30.10 -74.07
CA PRO A 168 26.05 31.50 -74.13
C PRO A 168 25.09 32.24 -75.08
N GLU A 169 24.50 33.34 -74.61
CA GLU A 169 23.72 34.29 -75.44
C GLU A 169 24.52 34.78 -76.66
#